data_AF-A0A7S3DP56-F1
#
_entry.id   AF-A0A7S3DP56-F1
#
_cell.length_a   1.000
_cell.length_b   1.000
_cell.length_c   1.000
_cell.angle_alpha   90.00
_cell.angle_beta   90.00
_cell.angle_gamma   90.00
#
_symmetry.space_group_name_H-M   'P 1'
#
loop_
_entity.id
_entity.type
_entity.pdbx_description
1 polymer ?
#
loop_
_entity_poly.entity_id
_entity_poly.type
_entity_poly.pdbx_seq_one_letter_code
_entity_poly.pdbx_strand_id
1 'polypeptide(L)'
;VEKNNDQVSFLFGQKVVETISNEDGVITGVSCQPTDSQEKVSASTFVPADVVISAAGIACQEPTLGGIPLHHSPGTIVLGQSSLSESKENPSWLSHILVDAVHETHILQRRDGTLAVGGGYLQVGGASVVETEKSKAGGTTTV
;
A
#
# COMPACT_ATOMS: atom_id res chain seq x y z
N VAL A 1 -14.46 0.31 21.10
CA VAL A 1 -14.37 -1.00 20.43
C VAL A 1 -15.73 -1.32 19.86
N GLU A 2 -15.88 -1.26 18.55
CA GLU A 2 -17.12 -1.67 17.90
C GLU A 2 -17.05 -3.19 17.72
N LYS A 3 -17.93 -3.92 18.41
CA LYS A 3 -18.01 -5.38 18.29
C LYS A 3 -19.00 -5.70 17.19
N ASN A 4 -18.51 -6.28 16.09
CA ASN A 4 -19.38 -6.84 15.07
C ASN A 4 -19.74 -8.29 15.45
N ASN A 5 -20.81 -8.85 14.86
CA ASN A 5 -21.33 -10.19 15.21
C ASN A 5 -20.33 -11.34 15.00
N ASP A 6 -19.19 -11.09 14.38
CA ASP A 6 -18.17 -12.08 14.02
C ASP A 6 -17.02 -12.19 15.04
N GLN A 7 -17.20 -11.75 16.29
CA GLN A 7 -16.20 -11.76 17.38
C GLN A 7 -14.95 -10.89 17.12
N VAL A 8 -14.86 -10.21 15.98
CA VAL A 8 -13.80 -9.26 15.67
C VAL A 8 -14.14 -7.89 16.26
N SER A 9 -13.16 -7.32 16.95
CA SER A 9 -13.24 -6.02 17.61
C SER A 9 -12.39 -5.01 16.85
N PHE A 10 -13.00 -3.94 16.37
CA PHE A 10 -12.28 -2.87 15.68
C PHE A 10 -12.00 -1.69 16.62
N LEU A 11 -10.77 -1.18 16.54
CA LEU A 11 -10.31 0.00 17.25
C LEU A 11 -9.71 0.98 16.24
N PHE A 12 -10.52 1.92 15.79
CA PHE A 12 -10.16 2.94 14.81
C PHE A 12 -9.58 4.20 15.46
N GLY A 13 -8.87 5.02 14.68
CA GLY A 13 -8.27 6.27 15.14
C GLY A 13 -7.12 6.08 16.13
N GLN A 14 -6.48 4.91 16.10
CA GLN A 14 -5.34 4.58 16.93
C GLN A 14 -4.11 4.29 16.06
N LYS A 15 -2.96 4.77 16.50
CA LYS A 15 -1.65 4.45 15.99
C LYS A 15 -0.95 3.51 16.97
N VAL A 16 -0.46 2.38 16.47
CA VAL A 16 0.44 1.50 17.24
C VAL A 16 1.81 2.17 17.32
N VAL A 17 2.34 2.30 18.54
CA VAL A 17 3.63 2.95 18.81
C VAL A 17 4.74 1.92 18.97
N GLU A 18 4.46 0.80 19.64
CA GLU A 18 5.41 -0.27 19.90
C GLU A 18 4.72 -1.60 20.23
N THR A 19 5.42 -2.71 19.99
CA THR A 19 5.11 -4.02 20.55
C THR A 19 5.68 -4.14 21.96
N ILE A 20 4.88 -4.64 22.89
CA ILE A 20 5.31 -4.88 24.27
C ILE A 20 5.75 -6.33 24.39
N SER A 21 6.91 -6.55 24.99
CA SER A 21 7.45 -7.89 25.26
C SER A 21 7.70 -8.09 26.75
N ASN A 22 7.63 -9.33 27.22
CA ASN A 22 8.03 -9.68 28.58
C ASN A 22 9.57 -9.79 28.72
N GLU A 23 10.04 -10.16 29.91
CA GLU A 23 11.48 -10.33 30.20
C GLU A 23 12.17 -11.40 29.34
N ASP A 24 11.40 -12.39 28.86
CA ASP A 24 11.87 -13.46 27.98
C ASP A 24 11.88 -13.06 26.49
N GLY A 25 11.48 -11.82 26.16
CA GLY A 25 11.39 -11.33 24.79
C GLY A 25 10.17 -11.81 24.00
N VAL A 26 9.17 -12.39 24.67
CA VAL A 26 7.90 -12.81 24.06
C VAL A 26 6.95 -11.62 24.01
N ILE A 27 6.37 -11.36 22.83
CA ILE A 27 5.38 -10.30 22.63
C ILE A 27 4.11 -10.62 23.42
N THR A 28 3.63 -9.65 24.21
CA THR A 28 2.42 -9.76 25.04
C THR A 28 1.32 -8.79 24.63
N GLY A 29 1.58 -7.93 23.66
CA GLY A 29 0.59 -7.00 23.12
C GLY A 29 1.22 -5.81 22.41
N VAL A 30 0.41 -4.75 22.28
CA VAL A 30 0.80 -3.50 21.62
C VAL A 30 0.39 -2.27 22.44
N SER A 31 1.17 -1.20 22.32
CA SER A 31 0.85 0.11 22.86
C SER A 31 0.30 1.01 21.75
N CYS A 32 -0.87 1.59 21.98
CA CYS A 32 -1.60 2.42 21.02
C CYS A 32 -1.78 3.84 21.52
N GLN A 33 -1.76 4.82 20.64
CA GLN A 33 -2.09 6.22 20.93
C GLN A 33 -3.14 6.75 19.94
N PRO A 34 -4.01 7.70 20.33
CA PRO A 34 -4.91 8.36 19.39
C PRO A 34 -4.15 9.05 18.25
N THR A 35 -4.67 9.00 17.02
CA THR A 35 -4.01 9.64 15.87
C THR A 35 -4.08 11.18 15.91
N ASP A 36 -5.12 11.73 16.53
CA ASP A 36 -5.42 13.18 16.51
C ASP A 36 -4.76 13.98 17.65
N SER A 37 -4.03 13.32 18.56
CA SER A 37 -3.39 14.00 19.67
C SER A 37 -2.09 14.69 19.23
N GLN A 38 -2.19 15.98 18.90
CA GLN A 38 -1.02 16.86 18.74
C GLN A 38 -0.26 17.13 20.05
N GLU A 39 -0.77 16.66 21.19
CA GLU A 39 -0.08 16.75 22.47
C GLU A 39 0.89 15.58 22.67
N LYS A 40 2.17 15.94 22.89
CA LYS A 40 3.32 15.07 23.20
C LYS A 40 3.15 14.07 24.36
N VAL A 41 2.01 14.10 25.07
CA VAL A 41 1.72 13.22 26.22
C VAL A 41 0.27 12.75 26.14
N SER A 42 -0.08 12.08 25.05
CA SER A 42 -1.36 11.37 24.94
C SER A 42 -1.22 10.03 25.67
N ALA A 43 -2.15 9.72 26.57
CA ALA A 43 -2.11 8.47 27.32
C ALA A 43 -2.14 7.26 26.35
N SER A 44 -1.09 6.44 26.40
CA SER A 44 -1.03 5.21 25.61
C SER A 44 -1.96 4.15 26.20
N THR A 45 -2.71 3.47 25.34
CA THR A 45 -3.57 2.35 25.69
C THR A 45 -2.85 1.05 25.36
N PHE A 46 -2.70 0.16 26.35
CA PHE A 46 -2.17 -1.18 26.13
C PHE A 46 -3.28 -2.13 25.67
N VAL A 47 -3.01 -2.87 24.60
CA VAL A 47 -3.89 -3.92 24.09
C VAL A 47 -3.17 -5.27 24.21
N PRO A 48 -3.59 -6.15 25.14
CA PRO A 48 -2.96 -7.46 25.32
C PRO A 48 -3.27 -8.38 24.13
N ALA A 49 -2.28 -9.16 23.71
CA ALA A 49 -2.43 -10.17 22.67
C ALA A 49 -1.33 -11.24 22.80
N ASP A 50 -1.69 -12.51 22.57
CA ASP A 50 -0.73 -13.62 22.53
C ASP A 50 0.06 -13.63 21.21
N VAL A 51 -0.52 -13.09 20.14
CA VAL A 51 0.07 -12.98 18.80
C VAL A 51 -0.24 -11.62 18.21
N VAL A 52 0.79 -10.95 17.70
CA VAL A 52 0.66 -9.67 16.98
C VAL A 52 1.03 -9.88 15.51
N ILE A 53 0.10 -9.56 14.61
CA ILE A 53 0.32 -9.60 13.16
C ILE A 53 0.46 -8.16 12.66
N SER A 54 1.63 -7.82 12.10
CA SER A 54 1.87 -6.51 11.52
C SER A 54 1.45 -6.49 10.05
N ALA A 55 0.36 -5.78 9.75
CA ALA A 55 -0.17 -5.58 8.40
C ALA A 55 -0.26 -4.07 8.04
N ALA A 56 0.62 -3.25 8.61
CA ALA A 56 0.60 -1.79 8.46
C ALA A 56 1.26 -1.26 7.16
N GLY A 57 1.53 -2.14 6.18
CA GLY A 57 2.29 -1.79 4.99
C GLY A 57 3.69 -1.28 5.37
N ILE A 58 4.15 -0.19 4.74
CA ILE A 58 5.47 0.41 5.04
C ILE A 58 5.59 0.99 6.46
N ALA A 59 4.49 1.22 7.16
CA ALA A 59 4.49 1.81 8.52
C ALA A 59 4.87 0.81 9.62
N CYS A 60 5.15 -0.45 9.29
CA CYS A 60 5.55 -1.46 10.27
C CYS A 60 7.01 -1.37 10.75
N GLN A 61 7.85 -0.58 10.06
CA GLN A 61 9.29 -0.48 10.33
C GLN A 61 9.61 -0.23 11.81
N GLU A 62 9.10 0.86 12.38
CA GLU A 62 9.42 1.26 13.76
C GLU A 62 8.67 0.43 14.81
N PRO A 63 7.32 0.33 14.80
CA PRO A 63 6.60 -0.25 15.93
C PRO A 63 6.68 -1.78 16.01
N THR A 64 7.03 -2.47 14.92
CA THR A 64 6.88 -3.94 14.84
C THR A 64 8.05 -4.70 14.20
N LEU A 65 8.85 -4.06 13.34
CA LEU A 65 9.99 -4.72 12.66
C LEU A 65 11.36 -4.32 13.22
N GLY A 66 11.41 -3.63 14.37
CA GLY A 66 12.67 -3.27 15.01
C GLY A 66 13.58 -2.39 14.14
N GLY A 67 12.99 -1.56 13.26
CA GLY A 67 13.73 -0.66 12.40
C GLY A 67 14.31 -1.28 11.13
N ILE A 68 13.90 -2.49 10.73
CA ILE A 68 14.25 -3.02 9.40
C ILE A 68 13.76 -2.04 8.34
N PRO A 69 14.65 -1.45 7.53
CA PRO A 69 14.25 -0.47 6.54
C PRO A 69 13.46 -1.14 5.42
N LEU A 70 12.26 -0.64 5.18
CA LEU A 70 11.43 -0.97 4.03
C LEU A 70 11.51 0.14 2.99
N HIS A 71 11.53 -0.24 1.73
CA HIS A 71 11.53 0.71 0.63
C HIS A 71 10.15 1.38 0.50
N HIS A 72 10.10 2.70 0.62
CA HIS A 72 8.88 3.48 0.40
C HIS A 72 8.91 4.09 -1.00
N SER A 73 8.03 3.59 -1.87
CA SER A 73 7.85 4.10 -3.24
C SER A 73 6.37 4.41 -3.48
N PRO A 74 5.90 5.61 -3.13
CA PRO A 74 4.50 5.97 -3.33
C PRO A 74 4.17 6.05 -4.82
N GLY A 75 3.04 5.45 -5.20
CA GLY A 75 2.45 5.61 -6.53
C GLY A 75 1.44 6.77 -6.55
N THR A 76 1.14 7.26 -7.75
CA THR A 76 0.06 8.24 -7.95
C THR A 76 -1.02 7.63 -8.83
N ILE A 77 -2.28 7.88 -8.46
CA ILE A 77 -3.44 7.44 -9.22
C ILE A 77 -4.30 8.67 -9.51
N VAL A 78 -4.63 8.84 -10.79
CA VAL A 78 -5.58 9.83 -11.29
C VAL A 78 -6.88 9.13 -11.62
N LEU A 79 -7.99 9.72 -11.19
CA LEU A 79 -9.34 9.23 -11.47
C LEU A 79 -9.99 10.17 -12.49
N GLY A 80 -10.50 9.61 -13.59
CA GLY A 80 -11.21 10.36 -14.61
C GLY A 80 -12.50 9.64 -15.02
N GLN A 81 -13.57 10.38 -15.28
CA GLN A 81 -14.73 9.78 -15.92
C GLN A 81 -14.41 9.47 -17.37
N SER A 82 -14.75 8.26 -17.81
CA SER A 82 -14.70 7.95 -19.23
C SER A 82 -15.79 8.76 -19.94
N SER A 83 -15.38 9.60 -20.90
CA SER A 83 -16.31 10.29 -21.79
C SER A 83 -16.93 9.35 -22.83
N LEU A 84 -16.58 8.06 -22.81
CA LEU A 84 -17.20 7.01 -23.62
C LEU A 84 -18.57 6.61 -23.03
N SER A 85 -19.47 7.60 -23.00
CA SER A 85 -20.91 7.53 -22.81
C SER A 85 -21.43 8.21 -24.10
N GLU A 86 -22.03 7.59 -25.10
CA GLU A 86 -23.16 6.67 -25.08
C GLU A 86 -23.32 6.07 -26.49
N SER A 87 -23.24 4.76 -26.61
CA SER A 87 -24.29 4.07 -27.35
C SER A 87 -24.79 2.96 -26.44
N LYS A 88 -26.10 2.93 -26.17
CA LYS A 88 -26.71 1.85 -25.36
C LYS A 88 -26.49 0.46 -25.98
N GLU A 89 -26.08 0.42 -27.25
CA GLU A 89 -25.91 -0.80 -28.03
C GLU A 89 -24.48 -1.36 -27.98
N ASN A 90 -23.47 -0.57 -27.57
CA ASN A 90 -22.11 -1.04 -27.38
C ASN A 90 -21.38 -0.21 -26.31
N PRO A 91 -21.47 -0.58 -25.01
CA PRO A 91 -20.61 0.01 -23.99
C PRO A 91 -19.16 -0.40 -24.27
N SER A 92 -18.32 0.56 -24.68
CA SER A 92 -16.89 0.34 -24.83
C SER A 92 -16.24 0.29 -23.44
N TRP A 93 -16.37 -0.86 -22.79
CA TRP A 93 -15.67 -1.15 -21.55
C TRP A 93 -14.27 -1.70 -21.86
N LEU A 94 -13.28 -1.33 -21.08
CA LEU A 94 -12.01 -2.03 -21.06
C LEU A 94 -12.24 -3.45 -20.55
N SER A 95 -12.04 -4.46 -21.41
CA SER A 95 -12.18 -5.88 -21.04
C SER A 95 -11.06 -6.37 -20.12
N HIS A 96 -9.92 -5.67 -20.10
CA HIS A 96 -8.72 -6.00 -19.33
C HIS A 96 -8.06 -4.74 -18.78
N ILE A 97 -7.19 -4.93 -17.78
CA ILE A 97 -6.26 -3.90 -17.33
C ILE A 97 -5.19 -3.73 -18.41
N LEU A 98 -4.97 -2.48 -18.84
CA LEU A 98 -3.86 -2.14 -19.72
C LEU A 98 -2.65 -1.80 -18.86
N VAL A 99 -1.49 -2.38 -19.16
CA VAL A 99 -0.24 -2.17 -18.42
C VAL A 99 0.86 -1.80 -19.40
N ASP A 100 1.52 -0.68 -19.14
CA ASP A 100 2.78 -0.30 -19.77
C ASP A 100 3.89 -0.43 -18.72
N ALA A 101 4.65 -1.51 -18.81
CA ALA A 101 5.74 -1.79 -17.88
C ALA A 101 6.97 -0.90 -18.10
N VAL A 102 7.12 -0.29 -19.29
CA VAL A 102 8.25 0.60 -19.60
C VAL A 102 8.04 1.97 -18.94
N HIS A 103 6.82 2.47 -19.02
CA HIS A 103 6.43 3.72 -18.36
C HIS A 103 5.89 3.50 -16.94
N GLU A 104 5.82 2.24 -16.49
CA GLU A 104 5.31 1.82 -15.17
C GLU A 104 3.90 2.36 -14.87
N THR A 105 3.05 2.34 -15.89
CA THR A 105 1.67 2.83 -15.82
C THR A 105 0.66 1.73 -16.11
N HIS A 106 -0.55 1.91 -15.59
CA HIS A 106 -1.66 1.03 -15.87
C HIS A 106 -2.98 1.80 -15.92
N ILE A 107 -3.93 1.24 -16.66
CA ILE A 107 -5.28 1.77 -16.80
C ILE A 107 -6.26 0.65 -16.52
N LEU A 108 -7.18 0.92 -15.59
CA LEU A 108 -8.31 0.07 -15.24
C LEU A 108 -9.59 0.89 -15.38
N GLN A 109 -10.63 0.30 -15.97
CA GLN A 109 -11.98 0.83 -15.86
C GLN A 109 -12.74 0.15 -14.72
N ARG A 110 -13.26 0.95 -13.79
CA ARG A 110 -14.10 0.51 -12.70
C ARG A 110 -15.52 0.22 -13.19
N ARG A 111 -16.28 -0.54 -12.40
CA ARG A 111 -17.70 -0.85 -12.71
C ARG A 111 -18.58 0.40 -12.80
N ASP A 112 -18.19 1.47 -12.11
CA ASP A 112 -18.87 2.77 -12.14
C ASP A 112 -18.52 3.61 -13.39
N GLY A 113 -17.73 3.06 -14.32
CA GLY A 113 -17.30 3.73 -15.56
C GLY A 113 -16.09 4.65 -15.40
N THR A 114 -15.60 4.87 -14.17
CA THR A 114 -14.40 5.67 -13.90
C THR A 114 -13.15 4.94 -14.37
N LEU A 115 -12.26 5.65 -15.06
CA LEU A 115 -10.91 5.20 -15.35
C LEU A 115 -10.00 5.54 -14.17
N ALA A 116 -9.35 4.52 -13.62
CA ALA A 116 -8.22 4.66 -12.73
C ALA A 116 -6.95 4.52 -13.55
N VAL A 117 -6.24 5.64 -13.70
CA VAL A 117 -4.94 5.70 -14.39
C VAL A 117 -3.90 5.88 -13.31
N GLY A 118 -3.08 4.86 -13.11
CA GLY A 118 -2.09 4.83 -12.06
C GLY A 118 -0.70 4.58 -12.59
N GLY A 119 0.29 4.96 -11.81
CA GLY A 119 1.67 4.62 -12.05
C GLY A 119 2.50 4.72 -10.78
N GLY A 120 3.62 4.02 -10.78
CA GLY A 120 4.57 3.95 -9.67
C GLY A 120 5.60 2.87 -9.97
N TYR A 121 6.75 2.95 -9.31
CA TYR A 121 7.87 2.05 -9.59
C TYR A 121 7.44 0.58 -9.47
N LEU A 122 7.47 -0.14 -10.59
CA LEU A 122 7.12 -1.55 -10.65
C LEU A 122 8.41 -2.36 -10.45
N GLN A 123 8.86 -2.44 -9.21
CA GLN A 123 9.97 -3.32 -8.87
C GLN A 123 9.48 -4.77 -8.92
N VAL A 124 9.75 -5.46 -10.02
CA VAL A 124 9.51 -6.89 -10.13
C VAL A 124 10.58 -7.60 -9.30
N GLY A 125 10.19 -8.11 -8.12
CA GLY A 125 11.06 -8.93 -7.30
C GLY A 125 11.34 -10.28 -7.96
N GLY A 126 12.48 -10.40 -8.60
CA GLY A 126 13.00 -11.63 -9.22
C GLY A 126 14.47 -11.42 -9.57
N ALA A 127 15.31 -12.42 -9.30
CA ALA A 127 16.78 -12.36 -9.24
C ALA A 127 17.44 -11.23 -10.07
N SER A 128 18.09 -10.31 -9.36
CA SER A 128 19.03 -9.34 -9.93
C SER A 128 20.16 -10.12 -10.61
N VAL A 129 20.10 -10.22 -11.93
CA VAL A 129 21.30 -10.52 -12.70
C VAL A 129 22.11 -9.23 -12.71
N VAL A 130 23.10 -9.19 -11.83
CA VAL A 130 24.23 -8.28 -11.99
C VAL A 130 24.88 -8.68 -13.32
N GLU A 131 24.81 -7.81 -14.32
CA GLU A 131 26.01 -7.43 -15.05
C GLU A 131 25.83 -6.13 -15.83
N THR A 132 26.96 -5.47 -15.97
CA THR A 132 27.18 -4.05 -16.23
C THR A 132 27.35 -3.86 -17.73
N GLU A 133 26.81 -2.80 -18.34
CA GLU A 133 27.57 -1.92 -19.24
C GLU A 133 26.74 -0.73 -19.74
N LYS A 134 27.35 0.46 -19.66
CA LYS A 134 26.89 1.68 -20.31
C LYS A 134 27.03 1.51 -21.83
N SER A 135 25.94 1.27 -22.54
CA SER A 135 25.91 1.46 -23.99
C SER A 135 24.87 2.51 -24.39
N LYS A 136 25.41 3.67 -24.76
CA LYS A 136 24.73 4.75 -25.47
C LYS A 136 24.38 4.26 -26.89
N ALA A 137 23.11 4.34 -27.29
CA ALA A 137 22.66 4.27 -28.68
C ALA A 137 21.34 5.07 -28.77
N GLY A 138 21.14 6.10 -29.58
CA GLY A 138 21.83 6.48 -30.81
C GLY A 138 21.39 5.61 -31.97
N GLY A 139 20.20 5.84 -32.54
CA GLY A 139 19.74 5.12 -33.73
C GLY A 139 18.33 5.48 -34.17
N THR A 140 18.24 6.20 -35.29
CA THR A 140 17.06 6.53 -36.09
C THR A 140 16.37 5.27 -36.63
N THR A 141 15.03 5.27 -36.71
CA THR A 141 14.31 4.37 -37.64
C THR A 141 13.22 5.14 -38.38
N THR A 142 13.44 5.29 -39.69
CA THR A 142 12.44 5.56 -40.70
C THR A 142 11.67 4.27 -40.99
N VAL A 143 10.34 4.34 -41.04
CA VAL A 143 9.52 3.58 -41.98
C VAL A 143 8.41 4.50 -42.47
#